data_AF-A0AAP0JAN7-F1
#
_entry.id   AF-A0AAP0JAN7-F1
#
_cell.length_a   1.000
_cell.length_b   1.000
_cell.length_c   1.000
_cell.angle_alpha   90.00
_cell.angle_beta   90.00
_cell.angle_gamma   90.00
#
_symmetry.space_group_name_H-M   'P 1'
#
loop_
_entity.id
_entity.type
_entity.pdbx_description
1 polymer ?
#
loop_
_entity_poly.entity_id
_entity_poly.type
_entity_poly.pdbx_seq_one_letter_code
_entity_poly.pdbx_strand_id
1 'polypeptide(L)'
;MRLLFFGLVLISLLRAETVKVTAVPTTLPKNIQIPAVFAFGDSIVDPGNNNDLYTTLKCNFPPYGRDFMGGKPSGRYSNGKIPTDLIAKLLGLKELLPAYLDPALKPQDLLTGVSFASGGAGYDPITAQLVTVLGLPDQLNLFKQYIGKLKAVAGEERTANILSNSLYLVFAGTDDIAGTYYISPIQS
;
A
#
# COMPACT_ATOMS: atom_id res chain seq x y z
N MET A 1 -44.28 49.20 -17.06
CA MET A 1 -43.71 49.25 -18.43
C MET A 1 -42.20 49.17 -18.30
N ARG A 2 -41.49 48.04 -18.36
CA ARG A 2 -41.65 46.68 -18.93
C ARG A 2 -40.88 45.74 -17.95
N LEU A 3 -41.45 44.76 -17.24
CA LEU A 3 -41.91 43.42 -17.64
C LEU A 3 -41.01 42.71 -18.68
N LEU A 4 -40.47 41.56 -18.24
CA LEU A 4 -40.15 40.35 -19.01
C LEU A 4 -38.81 40.29 -19.76
N PHE A 5 -37.75 39.91 -19.05
CA PHE A 5 -36.80 38.93 -19.57
C PHE A 5 -37.06 37.60 -18.83
N PHE A 6 -38.00 36.84 -19.38
CA PHE A 6 -38.10 35.38 -19.28
C PHE A 6 -36.68 34.77 -19.37
N GLY A 7 -36.25 33.88 -18.49
CA GLY A 7 -36.87 32.58 -18.31
C GLY A 7 -36.14 31.55 -19.16
N LEU A 8 -34.89 31.21 -18.80
CA LEU A 8 -34.15 30.04 -19.29
C LEU A 8 -33.03 29.61 -18.32
N VAL A 9 -33.20 29.86 -17.01
CA VAL A 9 -32.59 28.99 -15.97
C VAL A 9 -33.60 27.89 -15.69
N LEU A 10 -33.99 27.19 -16.75
CA LEU A 10 -34.82 26.00 -16.67
C LEU A 10 -33.86 24.83 -16.55
N ILE A 11 -33.47 24.54 -15.30
CA ILE A 11 -33.29 23.18 -14.78
C ILE A 11 -32.81 22.21 -15.86
N SER A 12 -31.58 22.38 -16.35
CA SER A 12 -30.91 21.34 -17.12
C SER A 12 -30.45 20.28 -16.13
N LEU A 13 -31.40 19.42 -15.78
CA LEU A 13 -31.22 18.02 -15.39
C LEU A 13 -29.88 17.73 -14.68
N LEU A 14 -29.80 18.07 -13.39
CA LEU A 14 -29.13 17.17 -12.46
C LEU A 14 -29.95 15.89 -12.43
N ARG A 15 -29.76 15.02 -13.43
CA ARG A 15 -29.95 13.59 -13.19
C ARG A 15 -28.88 13.24 -12.18
N ALA A 16 -29.25 13.25 -10.91
CA ALA A 16 -28.65 12.32 -9.97
C ALA A 16 -28.97 10.94 -10.52
N GLU A 17 -28.14 10.47 -11.46
CA GLU A 17 -28.06 9.05 -11.70
C GLU A 17 -27.56 8.50 -10.38
N THR A 18 -28.49 7.92 -9.63
CA THR A 18 -28.12 7.01 -8.55
C THR A 18 -27.27 5.96 -9.24
N VAL A 19 -25.95 6.09 -9.16
CA VAL A 19 -25.04 4.99 -9.46
C VAL A 19 -25.51 3.91 -8.51
N LYS A 20 -26.27 2.96 -9.04
CA LYS A 20 -26.54 1.72 -8.34
C LYS A 20 -25.16 1.13 -8.17
N VAL A 21 -24.59 1.27 -6.96
CA VAL A 21 -23.47 0.46 -6.53
C VAL A 21 -24.05 -0.94 -6.48
N THR A 22 -24.04 -1.62 -7.63
CA THR A 22 -24.26 -3.05 -7.68
C THR A 22 -23.21 -3.63 -6.75
N ALA A 23 -23.66 -4.41 -5.76
CA ALA A 23 -22.76 -5.14 -4.90
C ALA A 23 -21.83 -5.95 -5.81
N VAL A 24 -20.58 -5.50 -5.94
CA VAL A 24 -19.54 -6.28 -6.59
C VAL A 24 -19.46 -7.57 -5.78
N PRO A 25 -19.44 -8.75 -6.42
CA PRO A 25 -19.24 -9.99 -5.70
C PRO A 25 -18.02 -9.82 -4.78
N THR A 26 -18.25 -9.85 -3.46
CA THR A 26 -17.19 -9.70 -2.45
C THR A 26 -16.28 -10.92 -2.37
N THR A 27 -16.51 -11.91 -3.23
CA THR A 27 -15.81 -13.18 -3.27
C THR A 27 -15.33 -13.43 -4.68
N LEU A 28 -14.03 -13.72 -4.80
CA LEU A 28 -13.44 -14.22 -6.03
C LEU A 28 -14.21 -15.46 -6.54
N PRO A 29 -14.24 -15.70 -7.86
CA PRO A 29 -14.71 -16.97 -8.42
C PRO A 29 -14.08 -18.17 -7.68
N LYS A 30 -14.85 -19.24 -7.41
CA LYS A 30 -14.39 -20.39 -6.60
C LYS A 30 -13.09 -21.05 -7.10
N ASN A 31 -12.75 -20.86 -8.37
CA ASN A 31 -11.56 -21.38 -9.03
C ASN A 31 -10.35 -20.44 -8.99
N ILE A 32 -10.47 -19.22 -8.45
CA ILE A 32 -9.36 -18.28 -8.31
C ILE A 32 -9.03 -18.17 -6.83
N GLN A 33 -7.82 -18.62 -6.46
CA GLN A 33 -7.27 -18.44 -5.12
C GLN A 33 -6.01 -17.59 -5.23
N ILE A 34 -6.00 -16.45 -4.54
CA ILE A 34 -4.83 -15.59 -4.38
C ILE A 34 -4.22 -15.97 -3.02
N PRO A 35 -3.08 -16.68 -2.95
CA PRO A 35 -2.57 -17.20 -1.69
C PRO A 35 -1.84 -16.15 -0.85
N ALA A 36 -1.29 -15.10 -1.46
CA ALA A 36 -0.62 -14.02 -0.75
C ALA A 36 -0.76 -12.66 -1.47
N VAL A 37 -0.49 -11.60 -0.71
CA VAL A 37 -0.35 -10.23 -1.22
C VAL A 37 1.06 -9.73 -0.89
N PHE A 38 1.76 -9.25 -1.90
CA PHE A 38 3.06 -8.60 -1.78
C PHE A 38 2.95 -7.14 -2.15
N ALA A 39 3.53 -6.26 -1.33
CA ALA A 39 3.53 -4.83 -1.60
C ALA A 39 4.95 -4.27 -1.67
N PHE A 40 5.16 -3.39 -2.64
CA PHE A 40 6.40 -2.66 -2.90
C PHE A 40 6.04 -1.20 -3.15
N GLY A 41 6.97 -0.31 -2.85
CA GLY A 41 6.82 1.10 -3.14
C GLY A 41 6.97 2.00 -1.92
N ASP A 42 6.09 2.98 -1.83
CA ASP A 42 6.20 4.14 -0.95
C ASP A 42 5.24 4.11 0.25
N SER A 43 5.01 5.30 0.81
CA SER A 43 4.20 5.55 2.01
C SER A 43 2.76 5.05 1.90
N ILE A 44 2.22 4.95 0.68
CA ILE A 44 0.84 4.49 0.44
C ILE A 44 0.66 3.06 0.95
N VAL A 45 1.72 2.23 0.88
CA VAL A 45 1.66 0.80 1.18
C VAL A 45 2.70 0.35 2.21
N ASP A 46 3.33 1.28 2.92
CA ASP A 46 4.25 1.02 4.03
C ASP A 46 3.48 0.86 5.36
N PRO A 47 3.44 -0.35 5.95
CA PRO A 47 2.80 -0.59 7.23
C PRO A 47 3.69 -0.25 8.45
N GLY A 48 4.96 0.12 8.22
CA GLY A 48 5.94 0.44 9.26
C GLY A 48 7.36 -0.09 9.04
N ASN A 49 7.78 -0.43 7.81
CA ASN A 49 9.17 -0.81 7.55
C ASN A 49 10.16 0.31 7.90
N ASN A 50 9.73 1.59 7.82
CA ASN A 50 10.55 2.73 8.21
C ASN A 50 10.79 2.87 9.72
N ASN A 51 10.08 2.13 10.59
CA ASN A 51 10.11 2.34 12.04
C ASN A 51 11.53 2.25 12.62
N ASP A 52 12.33 1.30 12.13
CA ASP A 52 13.68 1.01 12.62
C ASP A 52 14.79 1.55 11.71
N LEU A 53 14.44 2.29 10.64
CA LEU A 53 15.42 2.95 9.78
C LEU A 53 15.93 4.25 10.39
N TYR A 54 17.13 4.68 10.02
CA TYR A 54 17.67 5.99 10.40
C TYR A 54 17.15 7.09 9.46
N THR A 55 15.85 7.40 9.57
CA THR A 55 15.15 8.42 8.76
C THR A 55 14.19 9.24 9.63
N THR A 56 13.85 10.44 9.19
CA THR A 56 12.78 11.26 9.77
C THR A 56 11.40 10.88 9.21
N LEU A 57 11.33 10.15 8.09
CA LEU A 57 10.09 9.69 7.47
C LEU A 57 9.53 8.48 8.22
N LYS A 58 8.99 8.71 9.40
CA LYS A 58 8.31 7.69 10.22
C LYS A 58 6.89 8.13 10.54
N CYS A 59 6.01 7.17 10.79
CA CYS A 59 4.63 7.42 11.22
C CYS A 59 4.26 6.58 12.45
N ASN A 60 5.24 6.25 13.30
CA ASN A 60 5.07 5.54 14.56
C ASN A 60 4.90 6.49 15.76
N PHE A 61 4.31 7.66 15.53
CA PHE A 61 4.00 8.67 16.56
C PHE A 61 2.66 9.37 16.27
N PRO A 62 2.01 10.02 17.25
CA PRO A 62 0.76 10.76 17.02
C PRO A 62 0.92 11.93 16.03
N PRO A 63 -0.09 12.24 15.19
CA PRO A 63 -1.47 11.77 15.24
C PRO A 63 -1.74 10.47 14.46
N TYR A 64 -0.72 9.84 13.87
CA TYR A 64 -0.89 8.61 13.09
C TYR A 64 -1.50 7.49 13.93
N GLY A 65 -2.32 6.64 13.30
CA GLY A 65 -3.00 5.54 13.97
C GLY A 65 -4.09 5.95 14.98
N ARG A 66 -4.52 7.23 15.03
CA ARG A 66 -5.60 7.68 15.93
C ARG A 66 -6.86 6.82 15.85
N ASP A 67 -7.22 6.41 14.64
CA ASP A 67 -8.42 5.62 14.35
C ASP A 67 -8.07 4.12 14.14
N PHE A 68 -6.84 3.71 14.51
CA PHE A 68 -6.28 2.37 14.26
C PHE A 68 -6.09 1.58 15.56
N MET A 69 -6.76 0.42 15.67
CA MET A 69 -6.54 -0.62 16.68
C MET A 69 -6.17 -0.10 18.09
N GLY A 70 -7.06 0.72 18.68
CA GLY A 70 -6.85 1.28 20.01
C GLY A 70 -6.04 2.58 20.04
N GLY A 71 -5.95 3.29 18.91
CA GLY A 71 -5.33 4.61 18.82
C GLY A 71 -3.80 4.58 18.83
N LYS A 72 -3.18 3.46 18.45
CA LYS A 72 -1.73 3.26 18.52
C LYS A 72 -1.07 3.47 17.15
N PRO A 73 -0.10 4.39 17.03
CA PRO A 73 0.67 4.56 15.80
C PRO A 73 1.44 3.28 15.45
N SER A 74 1.28 2.76 14.23
CA SER A 74 1.98 1.54 13.78
C SER A 74 3.17 1.81 12.86
N GLY A 75 3.33 3.03 12.35
CA GLY A 75 4.19 3.30 11.19
C GLY A 75 3.43 3.40 9.85
N ARG A 76 2.13 3.08 9.82
CA ARG A 76 1.26 3.36 8.67
C ARG A 76 1.11 4.87 8.48
N TYR A 77 1.24 5.34 7.25
CA TYR A 77 1.04 6.74 6.86
C TYR A 77 -0.46 7.12 6.79
N SER A 78 -1.22 6.74 7.82
CA SER A 78 -2.67 6.91 7.91
C SER A 78 -3.12 6.92 9.38
N ASN A 79 -4.34 7.41 9.62
CA ASN A 79 -5.01 7.25 10.91
C ASN A 79 -5.59 5.85 11.10
N GLY A 80 -5.67 5.06 10.03
CA GLY A 80 -6.30 3.74 10.02
C GLY A 80 -5.53 2.74 9.15
N LYS A 81 -6.29 1.83 8.55
CA LYS A 81 -5.77 0.86 7.58
C LYS A 81 -5.27 1.55 6.32
N ILE A 82 -4.23 0.98 5.73
CA ILE A 82 -3.72 1.35 4.41
C ILE A 82 -4.34 0.44 3.33
N PRO A 83 -4.29 0.80 2.03
CA PRO A 83 -4.92 0.02 0.95
C PRO A 83 -4.60 -1.47 0.96
N THR A 84 -3.35 -1.83 1.28
CA THR A 84 -2.91 -3.23 1.35
C THR A 84 -3.59 -4.03 2.46
N ASP A 85 -3.92 -3.40 3.61
CA ASP A 85 -4.70 -4.06 4.66
C ASP A 85 -6.12 -4.36 4.20
N LEU A 86 -6.73 -3.41 3.47
CA LEU A 86 -8.08 -3.58 2.93
C LEU A 86 -8.11 -4.70 1.90
N ILE A 87 -7.14 -4.73 1.00
CA ILE A 87 -7.02 -5.79 -0.02
C ILE A 87 -6.78 -7.15 0.63
N ALA A 88 -5.82 -7.27 1.56
CA ALA A 88 -5.53 -8.53 2.25
C ALA A 88 -6.75 -9.05 3.02
N LYS A 89 -7.53 -8.15 3.64
CA LYS A 89 -8.79 -8.50 4.32
C LYS A 89 -9.87 -8.95 3.34
N LEU A 90 -10.06 -8.23 2.24
CA LEU A 90 -11.05 -8.58 1.21
C LEU A 90 -10.76 -9.95 0.58
N LEU A 91 -9.48 -10.32 0.45
CA LEU A 91 -9.06 -11.64 -0.01
C LEU A 91 -9.15 -12.73 1.06
N GLY A 92 -9.54 -12.41 2.29
CA GLY A 92 -9.65 -13.36 3.40
C GLY A 92 -8.31 -13.89 3.90
N LEU A 93 -7.20 -13.18 3.63
CA LEU A 93 -5.85 -13.64 3.96
C LEU A 93 -5.42 -13.27 5.38
N LYS A 94 -5.66 -12.02 5.77
CA LYS A 94 -5.30 -11.46 7.08
C LYS A 94 -5.97 -10.11 7.31
N GLU A 95 -6.09 -9.72 8.57
CA GLU A 95 -6.70 -8.42 8.92
C GLU A 95 -5.80 -7.23 8.57
N LEU A 96 -4.47 -7.41 8.67
CA LEU A 96 -3.45 -6.40 8.42
C LEU A 96 -2.27 -7.02 7.67
N LEU A 97 -1.75 -6.33 6.65
CA LEU A 97 -0.52 -6.73 5.96
C LEU A 97 0.69 -6.22 6.77
N PRO A 98 1.58 -7.10 7.25
CA PRO A 98 2.69 -6.67 8.11
C PRO A 98 3.87 -6.13 7.30
N ALA A 99 4.71 -5.33 7.97
CA ALA A 99 6.02 -4.93 7.48
C ALA A 99 6.96 -6.14 7.48
N TYR A 100 7.75 -6.31 6.42
CA TYR A 100 8.77 -7.36 6.39
C TYR A 100 9.86 -7.16 7.44
N LEU A 101 10.18 -5.90 7.78
CA LEU A 101 11.19 -5.55 8.77
C LEU A 101 10.68 -5.49 10.21
N ASP A 102 9.39 -5.75 10.45
CA ASP A 102 8.85 -5.77 11.82
C ASP A 102 9.55 -6.88 12.64
N PRO A 103 10.22 -6.54 13.77
CA PRO A 103 10.85 -7.53 14.64
C PRO A 103 9.87 -8.59 15.20
N ALA A 104 8.57 -8.27 15.24
CA ALA A 104 7.53 -9.17 15.68
C ALA A 104 6.98 -10.10 14.57
N LEU A 105 7.45 -9.95 13.32
CA LEU A 105 7.00 -10.75 12.18
C LEU A 105 7.30 -12.24 12.39
N LYS A 106 6.26 -13.09 12.30
CA LYS A 106 6.40 -14.53 12.51
C LYS A 106 6.60 -15.24 11.17
N PRO A 107 7.28 -16.40 11.15
CA PRO A 107 7.46 -17.19 9.93
C PRO A 107 6.13 -17.56 9.23
N GLN A 108 5.06 -17.76 9.99
CA GLN A 108 3.73 -18.09 9.46
C GLN A 108 3.08 -16.90 8.73
N ASP A 109 3.40 -15.67 9.11
CA ASP A 109 2.87 -14.46 8.46
C ASP A 109 3.34 -14.36 7.00
N LEU A 110 4.49 -14.97 6.69
CA LEU A 110 5.05 -15.01 5.35
C LEU A 110 4.12 -15.76 4.38
N LEU A 111 3.43 -16.81 4.82
CA LEU A 111 2.61 -17.67 3.94
C LEU A 111 1.53 -16.93 3.16
N THR A 112 1.10 -15.77 3.67
CA THR A 112 0.03 -14.93 3.12
C THR A 112 0.52 -13.55 2.69
N GLY A 113 1.84 -13.35 2.65
CA GLY A 113 2.51 -12.17 2.10
C GLY A 113 2.72 -11.02 3.08
N VAL A 114 3.54 -10.07 2.66
CA VAL A 114 4.06 -8.96 3.49
C VAL A 114 4.27 -7.72 2.61
N SER A 115 4.47 -6.56 3.24
CA SER A 115 4.93 -5.35 2.54
C SER A 115 6.44 -5.15 2.70
N PHE A 116 7.11 -4.86 1.59
CA PHE A 116 8.49 -4.41 1.50
C PHE A 116 8.61 -2.90 1.30
N ALA A 117 7.48 -2.21 1.18
CA ALA A 117 7.44 -0.78 0.90
C ALA A 117 8.05 0.06 2.00
N SER A 118 8.53 1.25 1.64
CA SER A 118 9.24 2.16 2.53
C SER A 118 8.85 3.60 2.19
N GLY A 119 8.25 4.32 3.14
CA GLY A 119 7.77 5.67 2.86
C GLY A 119 8.87 6.63 2.40
N GLY A 120 8.61 7.40 1.35
CA GLY A 120 9.60 8.25 0.69
C GLY A 120 10.34 7.58 -0.47
N ALA A 121 10.05 6.31 -0.77
CA ALA A 121 10.67 5.61 -1.89
C ALA A 121 10.13 6.07 -3.24
N GLY A 122 11.03 6.50 -4.12
CA GLY A 122 10.74 6.75 -5.52
C GLY A 122 10.89 5.52 -6.42
N TYR A 123 10.52 5.69 -7.69
CA TYR A 123 11.01 4.81 -8.77
C TYR A 123 12.51 5.02 -8.98
N ASP A 124 12.98 6.27 -8.94
CA ASP A 124 14.42 6.56 -8.98
C ASP A 124 15.06 6.26 -7.62
N PRO A 125 16.12 5.42 -7.58
CA PRO A 125 16.88 5.17 -6.37
C PRO A 125 17.38 6.43 -5.63
N ILE A 126 17.69 7.51 -6.36
CA ILE A 126 18.18 8.77 -5.76
C ILE A 126 17.14 9.37 -4.82
N THR A 127 15.85 9.30 -5.16
CA THR A 127 14.76 9.81 -4.32
C THR A 127 14.81 9.21 -2.92
N ALA A 128 14.95 7.89 -2.84
CA ALA A 128 15.05 7.18 -1.56
C ALA A 128 16.35 7.50 -0.81
N GLN A 129 17.47 7.67 -1.53
CA GLN A 129 18.77 8.00 -0.94
C GLN A 129 18.76 9.35 -0.23
N LEU A 130 18.11 10.37 -0.81
CA LEU A 130 18.05 11.72 -0.25
C LEU A 130 17.36 11.78 1.11
N VAL A 131 16.45 10.85 1.38
CA VAL A 131 15.68 10.77 2.63
C VAL A 131 16.02 9.55 3.48
N THR A 132 17.06 8.80 3.09
CA THR A 132 17.61 7.65 3.83
C THR A 132 16.57 6.54 4.08
N VAL A 133 15.84 6.16 3.04
CA VAL A 133 14.82 5.08 3.08
C VAL A 133 15.14 3.98 2.06
N LEU A 134 14.34 2.91 2.02
CA LEU A 134 14.61 1.76 1.15
C LEU A 134 14.06 2.03 -0.26
N GLY A 135 14.95 2.15 -1.25
CA GLY A 135 14.54 2.26 -2.65
C GLY A 135 14.06 0.92 -3.20
N LEU A 136 13.40 0.92 -4.38
CA LEU A 136 12.92 -0.33 -5.01
C LEU A 136 13.99 -1.44 -5.12
N PRO A 137 15.29 -1.16 -5.41
CA PRO A 137 16.32 -2.20 -5.38
C PRO A 137 16.50 -2.88 -4.02
N ASP A 138 16.43 -2.11 -2.92
CA ASP A 138 16.53 -2.65 -1.56
C ASP A 138 15.31 -3.52 -1.23
N GLN A 139 14.12 -3.06 -1.63
CA GLN A 139 12.87 -3.80 -1.45
C GLN A 139 12.89 -5.15 -2.21
N LEU A 140 13.46 -5.17 -3.42
CA LEU A 140 13.68 -6.42 -4.17
C LEU A 140 14.72 -7.33 -3.49
N ASN A 141 15.75 -6.77 -2.85
CA ASN A 141 16.70 -7.57 -2.08
C ASN A 141 16.06 -8.18 -0.83
N LEU A 142 15.19 -7.43 -0.14
CA LEU A 142 14.37 -7.97 0.96
C LEU A 142 13.43 -9.07 0.46
N PHE A 143 12.85 -8.91 -0.73
CA PHE A 143 12.01 -9.95 -1.33
C PHE A 143 12.80 -11.23 -1.65
N LYS A 144 14.05 -11.14 -2.13
CA LYS A 144 14.92 -12.31 -2.32
C LYS A 144 15.18 -13.04 -0.99
N GLN A 145 15.44 -12.29 0.09
CA GLN A 145 15.60 -12.87 1.44
C GLN A 145 14.30 -13.52 1.92
N TYR A 146 13.16 -12.86 1.68
CA TYR A 146 11.83 -13.38 1.95
C TYR A 146 11.59 -14.73 1.26
N ILE A 147 11.95 -14.88 -0.02
CA ILE A 147 11.80 -16.16 -0.74
C ILE A 147 12.55 -17.28 -0.03
N GLY A 148 13.78 -17.02 0.43
CA GLY A 148 14.55 -17.98 1.23
C GLY A 148 13.85 -18.39 2.53
N LYS A 149 13.34 -17.41 3.28
CA LYS A 149 12.58 -17.66 4.52
C LYS A 149 11.27 -18.41 4.23
N LEU A 150 10.57 -18.07 3.15
CA LEU A 150 9.33 -18.72 2.74
C LEU A 150 9.58 -20.19 2.39
N LYS A 151 10.65 -20.51 1.65
CA LYS A 151 11.04 -21.90 1.36
C LYS A 151 11.25 -22.72 2.63
N ALA A 152 11.88 -22.14 3.65
CA ALA A 152 12.12 -22.82 4.93
C ALA A 152 10.81 -23.16 5.68
N VAL A 153 9.76 -22.34 5.52
CA VAL A 153 8.47 -22.53 6.19
C VAL A 153 7.50 -23.40 5.37
N ALA A 154 7.46 -23.18 4.06
CA ALA A 154 6.45 -23.73 3.17
C ALA A 154 6.92 -24.96 2.37
N GLY A 155 8.24 -25.15 2.22
CA GLY A 155 8.81 -26.06 1.24
C GLY A 155 8.83 -25.48 -0.17
N GLU A 156 9.54 -26.14 -1.09
CA GLU A 156 9.77 -25.61 -2.45
C GLU A 156 8.50 -25.52 -3.29
N GLU A 157 7.70 -26.58 -3.32
CA GLU A 157 6.49 -26.67 -4.16
C GLU A 157 5.46 -25.60 -3.77
N ARG A 158 5.16 -25.50 -2.47
CA ARG A 158 4.22 -24.50 -1.96
C ARG A 158 4.74 -23.08 -2.14
N THR A 159 6.05 -22.88 -2.01
CA THR A 159 6.67 -21.58 -2.30
C THR A 159 6.46 -21.18 -3.76
N ALA A 160 6.72 -22.09 -4.71
CA ALA A 160 6.51 -21.83 -6.12
C ALA A 160 5.05 -21.45 -6.40
N ASN A 161 4.10 -22.20 -5.81
CA ASN A 161 2.67 -21.91 -5.94
C ASN A 161 2.29 -20.52 -5.38
N ILE A 162 2.80 -20.16 -4.21
CA ILE A 162 2.56 -18.84 -3.61
C ILE A 162 3.09 -17.76 -4.56
N LEU A 163 4.34 -17.87 -5.01
CA LEU A 163 4.96 -16.83 -5.83
C LEU A 163 4.26 -16.65 -7.19
N SER A 164 3.76 -17.73 -7.80
CA SER A 164 3.14 -17.68 -9.13
C SER A 164 1.68 -17.22 -9.14
N ASN A 165 0.95 -17.37 -8.03
CA ASN A 165 -0.50 -17.11 -7.98
C ASN A 165 -0.89 -15.92 -7.09
N SER A 166 0.09 -15.24 -6.49
CA SER A 166 -0.14 -14.12 -5.57
C SER A 166 -0.32 -12.79 -6.29
N LEU A 167 -0.90 -11.82 -5.56
CA LEU A 167 -1.05 -10.46 -6.02
C LEU A 167 0.18 -9.63 -5.63
N TYR A 168 0.71 -8.87 -6.59
CA TYR A 168 1.81 -7.94 -6.39
C TYR A 168 1.33 -6.52 -6.60
N LEU A 169 1.51 -5.68 -5.60
CA LEU A 169 1.11 -4.27 -5.60
C LEU A 169 2.36 -3.40 -5.58
N VAL A 170 2.47 -2.48 -6.52
CA VAL A 170 3.63 -1.58 -6.65
C VAL A 170 3.13 -0.14 -6.71
N PHE A 171 3.54 0.68 -5.73
CA PHE A 171 3.17 2.09 -5.62
C PHE A 171 4.44 2.94 -5.55
N ALA A 172 4.89 3.48 -6.68
CA ALA A 172 6.10 4.29 -6.74
C ALA A 172 5.92 5.43 -7.73
N GLY A 173 6.73 6.49 -7.59
CA GLY A 173 6.79 7.64 -8.49
C GLY A 173 6.20 8.92 -7.92
N THR A 174 5.33 8.85 -6.92
CA THR A 174 4.77 10.06 -6.28
C THR A 174 5.86 10.88 -5.61
N ASP A 175 6.79 10.21 -4.93
CA ASP A 175 7.94 10.82 -4.27
C ASP A 175 9.00 11.34 -5.27
N ASP A 176 9.14 10.77 -6.47
CA ASP A 176 10.05 11.31 -7.50
C ASP A 176 9.55 12.68 -7.99
N ILE A 177 8.25 12.77 -8.25
CA ILE A 177 7.60 14.02 -8.65
C ILE A 177 7.74 15.03 -7.50
N ALA A 178 7.38 14.65 -6.27
CA ALA A 178 7.49 15.54 -5.12
C ALA A 178 8.94 16.01 -4.90
N GLY A 179 9.92 15.11 -5.00
CA GLY A 179 11.33 15.43 -4.88
C GLY A 179 11.80 16.42 -5.93
N THR A 180 11.41 16.19 -7.19
CA THR A 180 11.75 17.06 -8.33
C THR A 180 11.21 18.48 -8.15
N TYR A 181 9.97 18.63 -7.68
CA TYR A 181 9.33 19.94 -7.53
C TYR A 181 9.70 20.69 -6.24
N TYR A 182 9.92 19.98 -5.13
CA TYR A 182 10.03 20.60 -3.80
C TYR A 182 11.40 20.49 -3.13
N ILE A 183 12.26 19.55 -3.55
CA ILE A 183 13.57 19.32 -2.91
C ILE A 183 14.68 19.85 -3.81
N SER A 184 14.78 19.30 -5.02
CA SER A 184 15.75 19.71 -6.03
C SER A 184 15.30 19.15 -7.37
N PRO A 185 15.48 19.86 -8.50
CA PRO A 185 15.26 19.27 -9.82
C PRO A 185 16.33 18.21 -10.07
N ILE A 186 16.09 17.01 -9.53
CA ILE A 186 17.02 15.87 -9.59
C ILE A 186 16.87 15.16 -10.94
N GLN A 187 15.75 15.37 -11.64
CA GLN A 187 15.42 14.78 -12.93
C GLN A 187 14.80 15.81 -13.87
N SER A 188 15.36 15.93 -15.08
CA SER A 188 14.85 16.71 -16.22
C SER A 188 14.42 15.79 -17.35
#